data_AF-A0A3D4NUF9-F1
#
_entry.id   AF-A0A3D4NUF9-F1
#
_cell.length_a   1.000
_cell.length_b   1.000
_cell.length_c   1.000
_cell.angle_alpha   90.00
_cell.angle_beta   90.00
_cell.angle_gamma   90.00
#
_symmetry.space_group_name_H-M   'P 1'
#
loop_
_entity.id
_entity.type
_entity.pdbx_description
1 polymer ?
#
loop_
_entity_poly.entity_id
_entity_poly.type
_entity_poly.pdbx_seq_one_letter_code
_entity_poly.pdbx_strand_id
1 'polypeptide(L)'
;GNSVYFPERVVPMLPEQLSNGLCSLNPHVDRLAMVCEMTISKSGEMTDYCFYEAVIHSHARLTYNKVSAMLETPKLTEARQLRGEYNDVLPHLKQLYALYKVLLAARHVRGAIDFETQETRIIFGTERKIAEIRPTVRNDAHKLIE
;
A
#
# COMPACT_ATOMS: atom_id res chain seq x y z
N GLY A 1 11.97 8.80 18.19
CA GLY A 1 10.71 8.21 18.70
C GLY A 1 9.98 7.56 17.55
N ASN A 2 8.95 6.77 17.83
CA ASN A 2 8.06 6.15 16.84
C ASN A 2 6.59 6.28 17.29
N SER A 3 5.65 6.17 16.36
CA SER A 3 4.24 6.02 16.71
C SER A 3 3.98 4.61 17.23
N VAL A 4 3.16 4.47 18.27
CA VAL A 4 2.82 3.17 18.87
C VAL A 4 1.38 2.82 18.53
N TYR A 5 1.18 1.69 17.86
CA TYR A 5 -0.12 1.22 17.39
C TYR A 5 -0.69 0.20 18.38
N PHE A 6 -1.72 0.62 19.12
CA PHE A 6 -2.56 -0.28 19.91
C PHE A 6 -3.77 -0.70 19.07
N PRO A 7 -4.43 -1.82 19.40
CA PRO A 7 -5.59 -2.31 18.66
C PRO A 7 -6.71 -1.28 18.42
N GLU A 8 -6.95 -0.34 19.34
CA GLU A 8 -8.01 0.69 19.20
C GLU A 8 -7.49 2.13 19.05
N ARG A 9 -6.19 2.37 19.24
CA ARG A 9 -5.65 3.73 19.23
C ARG A 9 -4.20 3.78 18.81
N VAL A 10 -3.81 4.93 18.27
CA VAL A 10 -2.41 5.22 17.99
C VAL A 10 -1.95 6.29 18.96
N VAL A 11 -0.78 6.10 19.55
CA VAL A 11 -0.04 7.17 20.24
C VAL A 11 0.91 7.75 19.19
N PRO A 12 0.61 8.93 18.61
CA PRO A 12 1.36 9.43 17.47
C PRO A 12 2.69 10.04 17.95
N MET A 13 3.73 9.87 17.13
CA MET A 13 5.01 10.54 17.35
C MET A 13 4.91 12.07 17.18
N LEU A 14 4.07 12.51 16.25
CA LEU A 14 3.88 13.91 15.88
C LEU A 14 2.49 14.40 16.32
N PRO A 15 2.31 15.73 16.49
CA PRO A 15 0.98 16.31 16.63
C PRO A 15 0.05 15.91 15.48
N GLU A 16 -1.21 15.68 15.79
CA GLU A 16 -2.21 15.20 14.82
C GLU A 16 -2.36 16.13 13.60
N GLN A 17 -2.23 17.44 13.82
CA GLN A 17 -2.25 18.46 12.77
C GLN A 17 -1.16 18.22 11.70
N LEU A 18 -0.01 17.69 12.11
CA LEU A 18 1.07 17.30 11.20
C LEU A 18 0.81 15.91 10.63
N SER A 19 0.59 14.89 11.47
CA SER A 19 0.51 13.50 11.00
C SER A 19 -0.71 13.19 10.13
N ASN A 20 -1.90 13.68 10.51
CA ASN A 20 -3.16 13.42 9.82
C ASN A 20 -3.55 14.58 8.89
N GLY A 21 -2.99 15.77 9.11
CA GLY A 21 -3.21 16.95 8.30
C GLY A 21 -2.13 17.15 7.24
N LEU A 22 -1.12 17.95 7.57
CA LEU A 22 -0.17 18.51 6.61
C LEU A 22 0.74 17.48 5.95
N CYS A 23 1.20 16.47 6.69
CA CYS A 23 2.10 15.44 6.17
C CYS A 23 1.35 14.24 5.57
N SER A 24 0.04 14.12 5.81
CA SER A 24 -0.77 13.03 5.25
C SER A 24 -1.00 13.25 3.76
N LEU A 25 -0.72 12.23 2.94
CA LEU A 25 -0.92 12.25 1.49
C LEU A 25 -2.38 12.02 1.10
N ASN A 26 -3.28 12.85 1.66
CA ASN A 26 -4.70 12.80 1.37
C ASN A 26 -4.95 13.02 -0.13
N PRO A 27 -5.93 12.30 -0.72
CA PRO A 27 -6.22 12.43 -2.14
C PRO A 27 -6.81 13.81 -2.46
N HIS A 28 -6.66 14.24 -3.70
CA HIS A 28 -7.23 15.46 -4.27
C HIS A 28 -6.78 16.77 -3.64
N VAL A 29 -5.61 16.78 -2.99
CA VAL A 29 -5.00 17.98 -2.44
C VAL A 29 -3.49 17.93 -2.66
N ASP A 30 -2.91 19.08 -2.97
CA ASP A 30 -1.47 19.20 -3.19
C ASP A 30 -0.69 18.97 -1.89
N ARG A 31 0.45 18.27 -2.00
CA ARG A 31 1.32 17.92 -0.87
C ARG A 31 2.78 18.07 -1.24
N LEU A 32 3.56 18.61 -0.29
CA LEU A 32 5.01 18.58 -0.37
C LEU A 32 5.48 17.15 -0.08
N ALA A 33 6.38 16.65 -0.92
CA ALA A 33 6.98 15.33 -0.76
C ALA A 33 8.46 15.35 -1.12
N MET A 34 9.24 14.51 -0.46
CA MET A 34 10.52 14.06 -0.98
C MET A 34 10.27 12.85 -1.87
N VAL A 35 10.61 12.95 -3.15
CA VAL A 35 10.37 11.90 -4.15
C VAL A 35 11.66 11.15 -4.43
N CYS A 36 11.54 9.83 -4.59
CA CYS A 36 12.56 8.98 -5.17
C CYS A 36 12.05 8.50 -6.52
N GLU A 37 12.66 8.97 -7.60
CA GLU A 37 12.41 8.45 -8.95
C GLU A 37 13.46 7.39 -9.27
N MET A 38 13.02 6.23 -9.79
CA MET A 38 13.89 5.09 -10.08
C MET A 38 13.61 4.57 -11.48
N THR A 39 14.66 4.24 -12.23
CA THR A 39 14.56 3.50 -13.49
C THR A 39 14.90 2.04 -13.24
N ILE A 40 13.96 1.15 -13.55
CA ILE A 40 14.10 -0.28 -13.37
C ILE A 40 13.99 -0.98 -14.73
N SER A 41 14.97 -1.83 -15.03
CA SER A 41 15.03 -2.60 -16.26
C SER A 41 13.99 -3.72 -16.28
N LYS A 42 13.78 -4.33 -17.45
CA LYS A 42 12.88 -5.48 -17.60
C LYS A 42 13.30 -6.71 -16.80
N SER A 43 14.56 -6.82 -16.38
CA SER A 43 15.07 -7.89 -15.52
C SER A 43 14.96 -7.57 -14.02
N GLY A 44 14.47 -6.38 -13.65
CA GLY A 44 14.35 -5.96 -12.25
C GLY A 44 15.62 -5.35 -11.68
N GLU A 45 16.58 -4.97 -12.53
CA GLU A 45 17.79 -4.26 -12.14
C GLU A 45 17.51 -2.75 -12.11
N MET A 46 17.87 -2.07 -11.01
CA MET A 46 17.80 -0.62 -10.92
C MET A 46 18.99 -0.02 -11.67
N THR A 47 18.71 0.78 -12.71
CA THR A 47 19.74 1.36 -13.58
C THR A 47 20.03 2.82 -13.25
N ASP A 48 19.06 3.54 -12.67
CA ASP A 48 19.21 4.94 -12.31
C ASP A 48 18.26 5.31 -11.17
N TYR A 49 18.59 6.38 -10.43
CA TYR A 49 17.74 6.95 -9.41
C TYR A 49 18.07 8.43 -9.15
N CYS A 50 17.06 9.20 -8.74
CA CYS A 50 17.27 10.54 -8.22
C CYS A 50 16.29 10.89 -7.10
N PHE A 51 16.74 11.78 -6.20
CA PHE A 51 15.93 12.31 -5.10
C PHE A 51 15.71 13.81 -5.28
N TYR A 52 14.48 14.27 -5.08
CA TYR A 52 14.15 15.69 -5.18
C TYR A 52 12.89 16.05 -4.41
N GLU A 53 12.78 17.32 -4.03
CA GLU A 53 11.56 17.89 -3.45
C GLU A 53 10.53 18.15 -4.55
N ALA A 54 9.27 17.82 -4.29
CA ALA A 54 8.19 17.99 -5.24
C ALA A 54 6.87 18.39 -4.57
N VAL A 55 5.95 18.91 -5.39
CA VAL A 55 4.53 18.99 -5.07
C VAL A 55 3.83 17.84 -5.78
N ILE A 56 3.12 16.99 -5.03
CA ILE A 56 2.35 15.87 -5.56
C ILE A 56 0.86 16.09 -5.37
N HIS A 57 0.05 15.47 -6.24
CA HIS A 57 -1.40 15.43 -6.13
C HIS A 57 -1.88 13.96 -6.18
N SER A 58 -2.25 13.40 -5.04
CA SER A 58 -2.71 12.00 -4.98
C SER A 58 -4.09 11.88 -5.62
N HIS A 59 -4.22 11.03 -6.64
CA HIS A 59 -5.46 10.93 -7.44
C HIS A 59 -6.48 9.94 -6.85
N ALA A 60 -6.09 9.12 -5.88
CA ALA A 60 -6.99 8.16 -5.24
C ALA A 60 -6.46 7.70 -3.89
N ARG A 61 -7.38 7.39 -2.96
CA ARG A 61 -7.07 6.65 -1.73
C ARG A 61 -7.60 5.22 -1.85
N LEU A 62 -6.68 4.28 -2.02
CA LEU A 62 -7.00 2.86 -2.23
C LEU A 62 -6.74 2.06 -0.95
N THR A 63 -7.43 0.94 -0.82
CA THR A 63 -7.15 -0.07 0.22
C THR A 63 -6.59 -1.33 -0.45
N TYR A 64 -5.79 -2.10 0.28
CA TYR A 64 -5.22 -3.36 -0.24
C TYR A 64 -6.29 -4.30 -0.80
N ASN A 65 -7.45 -4.40 -0.14
CA ASN A 65 -8.54 -5.24 -0.61
C ASN A 65 -9.13 -4.75 -1.94
N LYS A 66 -9.30 -3.42 -2.12
CA LYS A 66 -9.76 -2.86 -3.40
C LYS A 66 -8.76 -3.14 -4.52
N VAL A 67 -7.46 -2.95 -4.26
CA VAL A 67 -6.40 -3.19 -5.24
C VAL A 67 -6.31 -4.68 -5.61
N SER A 68 -6.33 -5.56 -4.60
CA SER A 68 -6.35 -7.02 -4.79
C SER A 68 -7.56 -7.47 -5.60
N ALA A 69 -8.77 -6.97 -5.27
CA ALA A 69 -9.97 -7.27 -6.04
C ALA A 69 -9.84 -6.82 -7.51
N MET A 70 -9.32 -5.61 -7.74
CA MET A 70 -9.11 -5.08 -9.09
C MET A 70 -8.04 -5.83 -9.88
N LEU A 71 -6.98 -6.35 -9.26
CA LEU A 71 -5.84 -6.95 -9.97
C LEU A 71 -5.90 -8.48 -10.03
N GLU A 72 -6.22 -9.14 -8.91
CA GLU A 72 -6.14 -10.60 -8.74
C GLU A 72 -7.45 -11.31 -9.09
N THR A 73 -8.61 -10.68 -8.83
CA THR A 73 -9.94 -11.26 -9.13
C THR A 73 -10.79 -10.46 -10.14
N PRO A 74 -10.26 -10.13 -11.34
CA PRO A 74 -10.89 -9.28 -12.35
C PRO A 74 -12.35 -9.57 -12.72
N LYS A 75 -12.74 -10.83 -12.59
CA LYS A 75 -13.98 -11.37 -13.16
C LYS A 75 -15.17 -11.22 -12.23
N LEU A 76 -14.93 -10.96 -10.94
CA LEU A 76 -15.99 -10.75 -9.94
C LEU A 76 -16.75 -9.46 -10.23
N THR A 77 -18.04 -9.46 -9.89
CA THR A 77 -18.93 -8.29 -10.12
C THR A 77 -18.40 -7.04 -9.40
N GLU A 78 -17.97 -7.17 -8.15
CA GLU A 78 -17.38 -6.09 -7.36
C GLU A 78 -16.10 -5.54 -8.03
N ALA A 79 -15.23 -6.41 -8.52
CA ALA A 79 -14.01 -6.00 -9.22
C ALA A 79 -14.32 -5.19 -10.50
N ARG A 80 -15.38 -5.54 -11.24
CA ARG A 80 -15.81 -4.76 -12.42
C ARG A 80 -16.28 -3.37 -12.04
N GLN A 81 -17.03 -3.23 -10.96
CA GLN A 81 -17.48 -1.93 -10.45
C GLN A 81 -16.30 -1.07 -10.01
N LEU A 82 -15.39 -1.63 -9.19
CA LEU A 82 -14.18 -0.93 -8.74
C LEU A 82 -13.28 -0.49 -9.91
N ARG A 83 -13.12 -1.33 -10.94
CA ARG A 83 -12.36 -0.97 -12.14
C ARG A 83 -13.00 0.17 -12.93
N GLY A 84 -14.33 0.28 -12.91
CA GLY A 84 -15.05 1.41 -13.48
C GLY A 84 -14.83 2.69 -12.65
N GLU A 85 -14.97 2.59 -11.33
CA GLU A 85 -14.76 3.70 -10.39
C GLU A 85 -13.33 4.25 -10.44
N TYR A 86 -12.33 3.38 -10.49
CA TYR A 86 -10.90 3.73 -10.47
C TYR A 86 -10.25 3.62 -11.85
N ASN A 87 -11.02 3.81 -12.93
CA ASN A 87 -10.53 3.63 -14.30
C ASN A 87 -9.29 4.48 -14.61
N ASP A 88 -9.20 5.69 -14.07
CA ASP A 88 -8.09 6.61 -14.33
C ASP A 88 -6.76 6.12 -13.73
N VAL A 89 -6.80 5.46 -12.57
CA VAL A 89 -5.59 4.96 -11.89
C VAL A 89 -5.29 3.49 -12.21
N LEU A 90 -6.27 2.74 -12.74
CA LEU A 90 -6.14 1.31 -13.02
C LEU A 90 -4.98 0.96 -13.97
N PRO A 91 -4.68 1.72 -15.06
CA PRO A 91 -3.51 1.46 -15.89
C PRO A 91 -2.20 1.50 -15.10
N HIS A 92 -2.06 2.48 -14.20
CA HIS A 92 -0.87 2.62 -13.35
C HIS A 92 -0.75 1.45 -12.36
N LEU A 93 -1.86 1.02 -11.75
CA LEU A 93 -1.87 -0.17 -10.88
C LEU A 93 -1.42 -1.43 -11.62
N LYS A 94 -1.84 -1.62 -12.87
CA LYS A 94 -1.40 -2.77 -13.69
C LYS A 94 0.10 -2.72 -13.98
N GLN A 95 0.66 -1.54 -14.25
CA GLN A 95 2.10 -1.38 -14.47
C GLN A 95 2.90 -1.67 -13.20
N LEU A 96 2.47 -1.11 -12.06
CA LEU A 96 3.10 -1.40 -10.76
C LEU A 96 3.02 -2.89 -10.42
N TYR A 97 1.91 -3.55 -10.74
CA TYR A 97 1.76 -4.99 -10.52
C TYR A 97 2.66 -5.83 -11.42
N ALA A 98 2.87 -5.43 -12.67
CA ALA A 98 3.84 -6.07 -13.55
C ALA A 98 5.27 -5.89 -13.03
N LEU A 99 5.62 -4.67 -12.59
CA LEU A 99 6.92 -4.36 -11.99
C LEU A 99 7.17 -5.18 -10.72
N TYR A 100 6.17 -5.27 -9.83
CA TYR A 100 6.23 -6.12 -8.63
C TYR A 100 6.61 -7.55 -8.97
N LYS A 101 6.00 -8.17 -9.99
CA LYS A 101 6.32 -9.55 -10.39
C LYS A 101 7.77 -9.71 -10.86
N VAL A 102 8.30 -8.72 -11.57
CA VAL A 102 9.70 -8.71 -12.00
C VAL A 102 10.62 -8.61 -10.78
N LEU A 103 10.34 -7.69 -9.86
CA LEU A 103 11.13 -7.49 -8.64
C LEU A 103 11.08 -8.69 -7.71
N LEU A 104 9.93 -9.35 -7.58
CA LEU A 104 9.76 -10.57 -6.81
C LEU A 104 10.62 -11.71 -7.38
N ALA A 105 10.59 -11.91 -8.70
CA ALA A 105 11.42 -12.91 -9.37
C ALA A 105 12.92 -12.63 -9.15
N ALA A 106 13.36 -11.38 -9.31
CA ALA A 106 14.74 -10.98 -9.05
C ALA A 106 15.15 -11.18 -7.59
N ARG A 107 14.23 -10.92 -6.63
CA ARG A 107 14.44 -11.16 -5.20
C ARG A 107 14.66 -12.65 -4.89
N HIS A 108 13.89 -13.54 -5.51
CA HIS A 108 14.07 -14.98 -5.36
C HIS A 108 15.43 -15.46 -5.89
N VAL A 109 15.89 -14.94 -7.03
CA VAL A 109 17.21 -15.27 -7.58
C VAL A 109 18.35 -14.88 -6.63
N ARG A 110 18.21 -13.77 -5.90
CA ARG A 110 19.19 -13.34 -4.88
C ARG A 110 19.19 -14.19 -3.60
N GLY A 111 18.29 -15.16 -3.47
CA GLY A 111 18.18 -16.01 -2.28
C GLY A 111 17.67 -15.27 -1.04
N ALA A 112 16.90 -14.20 -1.23
CA ALA A 112 16.33 -13.48 -0.09
C ALA A 112 15.35 -14.37 0.68
N ILE A 113 15.55 -14.45 1.99
CA ILE A 113 14.63 -15.16 2.89
C ILE A 113 13.37 -14.29 3.06
N ASP A 114 12.20 -14.90 2.90
CA ASP A 114 10.92 -14.27 3.21
C ASP A 114 10.41 -14.82 4.55
N PHE A 115 10.27 -13.94 5.54
CA PHE A 115 9.70 -14.29 6.83
C PHE A 115 8.21 -13.96 6.80
N GLU A 116 7.36 -14.95 6.57
CA GLU A 116 5.92 -14.77 6.73
C GLU A 116 5.58 -14.76 8.22
N THR A 117 5.35 -13.57 8.77
CA THR A 117 4.78 -13.42 10.11
C THR A 117 3.26 -13.32 10.00
N GLN A 118 2.54 -14.10 10.78
CA GLN A 118 1.09 -14.06 10.81
C GLN A 118 0.63 -12.93 11.73
N GLU A 119 0.28 -11.80 11.14
CA GLU A 119 -0.34 -10.70 11.88
C GLU A 119 -1.78 -11.06 12.26
N THR A 120 -2.23 -10.57 13.42
CA THR A 120 -3.60 -10.75 13.89
C THR A 120 -4.32 -9.41 13.98
N ARG A 121 -5.60 -9.42 13.60
CA ARG A 121 -6.53 -8.30 13.77
C ARG A 121 -7.52 -8.64 14.87
N ILE A 122 -7.61 -7.75 15.84
CA ILE A 122 -8.59 -7.84 16.93
C ILE A 122 -9.87 -7.10 16.50
N ILE A 123 -11.00 -7.81 16.56
CA ILE A 123 -12.33 -7.26 16.30
C ILE A 123 -13.00 -7.03 17.65
N PHE A 124 -13.35 -5.77 17.93
CA PHE A 124 -14.03 -5.38 19.14
C PHE A 124 -15.55 -5.39 18.92
N GLY A 125 -16.28 -5.95 19.89
CA GLY A 125 -17.73 -5.97 19.93
C GLY A 125 -18.30 -4.85 20.79
N THR A 126 -19.48 -5.08 21.37
CA THR A 126 -20.09 -4.14 22.32
C THR A 126 -19.22 -3.94 23.56
N GLU A 127 -19.28 -2.74 24.15
CA GLU A 127 -18.51 -2.38 25.35
C GLU A 127 -16.99 -2.52 25.23
N ARG A 128 -16.41 -2.47 24.01
CA ARG A 128 -14.97 -2.66 23.74
C ARG A 128 -14.43 -4.02 24.22
N LYS A 129 -15.29 -5.03 24.34
CA LYS A 129 -14.86 -6.41 24.58
C LYS A 129 -14.40 -7.03 23.27
N ILE A 130 -13.35 -7.85 23.33
CA ILE A 130 -12.88 -8.60 22.16
C ILE A 130 -14.00 -9.56 21.74
N ALA A 131 -14.52 -9.37 20.53
CA ALA A 131 -15.46 -10.29 19.92
C ALA A 131 -14.71 -11.42 19.21
N GLU A 132 -13.61 -11.09 18.52
CA GLU A 132 -12.85 -12.05 17.73
C GLU A 132 -11.40 -11.63 17.51
N ILE A 133 -10.51 -12.59 17.31
CA ILE A 133 -9.15 -12.37 16.84
C ILE A 133 -9.00 -13.18 15.55
N ARG A 134 -8.79 -12.50 14.43
CA ARG A 134 -8.62 -13.14 13.11
C ARG A 134 -7.20 -12.95 12.60
N PRO A 135 -6.62 -13.93 11.89
CA PRO A 135 -5.40 -13.69 11.15
C PRO A 135 -5.65 -12.70 10.00
N THR A 136 -4.71 -11.80 9.75
CA THR A 136 -4.72 -10.94 8.57
C THR A 136 -4.23 -11.75 7.37
N VAL A 137 -4.94 -11.66 6.26
CA VAL A 137 -4.55 -12.32 5.00
C VAL A 137 -3.73 -11.33 4.17
N ARG A 138 -2.46 -11.66 3.95
CA ARG A 138 -1.56 -10.91 3.05
C ARG A 138 -1.88 -11.29 1.60
N ASN A 139 -2.23 -10.30 0.80
CA ASN A 139 -2.50 -10.45 -0.64
C ASN A 139 -1.42 -9.73 -1.47
N ASP A 140 -1.45 -9.85 -2.80
CA ASP A 140 -0.43 -9.25 -3.65
C ASP A 140 -0.38 -7.71 -3.55
N ALA A 141 -1.49 -7.06 -3.19
CA ALA A 141 -1.50 -5.61 -3.01
C ALA A 141 -0.63 -5.17 -1.80
N HIS A 142 -0.50 -6.00 -0.77
CA HIS A 142 0.45 -5.75 0.32
C HIS A 142 1.89 -5.89 -0.21
N LYS A 143 2.17 -7.00 -0.89
CA LYS A 143 3.48 -7.31 -1.48
C LYS A 143 3.94 -6.32 -2.56
N LEU A 144 3.01 -5.62 -3.19
CA LEU A 144 3.29 -4.59 -4.19
C LEU A 144 3.91 -3.33 -3.56
N ILE A 145 3.60 -3.05 -2.29
CA ILE A 145 4.11 -1.86 -1.57
C ILE A 145 5.37 -2.18 -0.76
N GLU A 146 5.59 -3.45 -0.38
CA GLU A 146 6.76 -3.94 0.36
C GLU A 146 8.02 -4.09 -0.50
#